data_AF-A0A2V9UQ33-F1
#
_entry.id   AF-A0A2V9UQ33-F1
#
_cell.length_a   1.000
_cell.length_b   1.000
_cell.length_c   1.000
_cell.angle_alpha   90.00
_cell.angle_beta   90.00
_cell.angle_gamma   90.00
#
_symmetry.space_group_name_H-M   'P 1'
#
loop_
_entity.id
_entity.type
_entity.pdbx_description
1 polymer ?
#
loop_
_entity_poly.entity_id
_entity_poly.type
_entity_poly.pdbx_seq_one_letter_code
_entity_poly.pdbx_strand_id
1 'polypeptide(L)'
;MKFATGSKSLILGLAVLLATSAFAANKATLQLNHSVNVNGTQLKAGDYKVQWDGSGPNVELSIVQGKNVVAKVPAHIVDLSSAAQNDAAVTRKNDDGSSTLAGLRFQGKKIALQIGESSDGMQAGSSK
;
A
#
# COMPACT_ATOMS: atom_id res chain seq x y z
N MET A 1 35.32 12.53 60.56
CA MET A 1 34.75 13.69 59.83
C MET A 1 35.30 13.61 58.42
N LYS A 2 34.53 13.49 57.34
CA LYS A 2 33.44 14.38 56.91
C LYS A 2 32.63 13.67 55.81
N PHE A 3 31.31 13.68 55.95
CA PHE A 3 30.36 13.16 54.97
C PHE A 3 30.23 14.15 53.82
N ALA A 4 30.30 13.68 52.58
CA ALA A 4 29.85 14.43 51.41
C ALA A 4 28.56 13.79 50.91
N THR A 5 27.46 14.46 51.26
CA THR A 5 26.09 14.17 50.89
C THR A 5 25.84 14.55 49.43
N GLY A 6 25.26 13.63 48.66
CA GLY A 6 24.15 13.91 47.73
C GLY A 6 24.47 14.55 46.37
N SER A 7 24.12 13.80 45.31
CA SER A 7 23.20 14.29 44.27
C SER A 7 22.75 13.10 43.41
N LYS A 8 21.58 12.54 43.72
CA LYS A 8 20.85 11.67 42.79
C LYS A 8 20.41 12.54 41.61
N SER A 9 21.13 12.47 40.50
CA SER A 9 20.68 13.06 39.24
C SER A 9 19.50 12.24 38.74
N LEU A 10 18.32 12.83 38.86
CA LEU A 10 17.06 12.32 38.34
C LEU A 10 17.11 12.42 36.80
N ILE A 11 17.46 11.33 36.13
CA ILE A 11 17.32 11.25 34.66
C ILE A 11 15.81 11.14 34.37
N LEU A 12 15.21 12.26 33.99
CA LEU A 12 13.85 12.37 33.48
C LEU A 12 13.88 12.51 31.96
N GLY A 13 13.03 11.73 31.29
CA GLY A 13 12.58 11.96 29.91
C GLY A 13 13.45 11.26 28.86
N LEU A 14 12.93 10.59 27.84
CA LEU A 14 11.59 10.59 27.27
C LEU A 14 11.44 9.23 26.57
N ALA A 15 10.72 8.28 27.16
CA ALA A 15 10.36 7.06 26.46
C ALA A 15 9.30 7.43 25.42
N VAL A 16 9.70 7.61 24.16
CA VAL A 16 8.75 7.69 23.05
C VAL A 16 8.04 6.35 23.01
N LEU A 17 6.86 6.30 23.62
CA LEU A 17 5.89 5.24 23.40
C LEU A 17 5.51 5.34 21.92
N LEU A 18 6.24 4.62 21.07
CA LEU A 18 5.77 4.28 19.73
C LEU A 18 4.48 3.51 19.97
N ALA A 19 3.34 4.21 19.93
CA ALA A 19 2.04 3.60 19.93
C ALA A 19 1.96 2.76 18.66
N THR A 20 2.36 1.50 18.74
CA THR A 20 2.16 0.53 17.67
C THR A 20 0.67 0.25 17.63
N SER A 21 -0.06 1.04 16.84
CA SER A 21 -1.44 0.75 16.54
C SER A 21 -1.47 -0.56 15.75
N ALA A 22 -1.73 -1.66 16.44
CA ALA A 22 -1.98 -2.96 15.83
C ALA A 22 -3.37 -2.92 15.18
N PHE A 23 -3.47 -2.27 14.02
CA PHE A 23 -4.63 -2.42 13.16
C PHE A 23 -4.57 -3.80 12.51
N ALA A 24 -5.72 -4.45 12.34
CA ALA A 24 -5.79 -5.71 11.63
C ALA A 24 -5.49 -5.44 10.15
N ALA A 25 -4.36 -5.95 9.67
CA ALA A 25 -4.00 -5.89 8.25
C ALA A 25 -5.08 -6.57 7.41
N ASN A 26 -5.72 -5.80 6.53
CA ASN A 26 -6.66 -6.33 5.56
C ASN A 26 -5.88 -7.14 4.53
N LYS A 27 -6.43 -8.28 4.11
CA LYS A 27 -5.77 -9.19 3.17
C LYS A 27 -6.74 -9.65 2.09
N ALA A 28 -6.24 -9.79 0.87
CA ALA A 28 -6.96 -10.39 -0.24
C ALA A 28 -6.00 -11.10 -1.20
N THR A 29 -6.56 -11.85 -2.14
CA THR A 29 -5.82 -12.45 -3.25
C THR A 29 -5.89 -11.56 -4.48
N LEU A 30 -4.81 -11.52 -5.25
CA LEU A 30 -4.71 -10.81 -6.51
C LEU A 30 -4.23 -11.81 -7.57
N GLN A 31 -5.04 -12.03 -8.59
CA GLN A 31 -4.67 -12.84 -9.74
C GLN A 31 -4.36 -11.95 -10.92
N LEU A 32 -3.15 -12.12 -11.48
CA LEU A 32 -2.72 -11.43 -12.68
C LEU A 32 -2.69 -12.42 -13.85
N ASN A 33 -3.50 -12.17 -14.88
CA ASN A 33 -3.56 -13.03 -16.07
C ASN A 33 -2.48 -12.70 -17.10
N HIS A 34 -1.80 -11.56 -16.95
CA HIS A 34 -0.72 -11.07 -17.79
C HIS A 34 0.23 -10.22 -16.95
N SER A 35 1.37 -9.82 -17.51
CA SER A 35 2.31 -8.93 -16.83
C SER A 35 1.71 -7.53 -16.63
N VAL A 36 1.87 -6.97 -15.43
CA VAL A 36 1.31 -5.67 -15.07
C VAL A 36 2.36 -4.84 -14.32
N ASN A 37 2.47 -3.57 -14.68
CA ASN A 37 3.32 -2.59 -14.02
C ASN A 37 2.67 -2.05 -12.74
N VAL A 38 3.43 -2.01 -11.66
CA VAL A 38 3.04 -1.45 -10.37
C VAL A 38 4.19 -0.57 -9.89
N ASN A 39 4.01 0.77 -9.90
CA ASN A 39 5.02 1.73 -9.44
C ASN A 39 6.42 1.42 -10.03
N GLY A 40 6.53 1.34 -11.36
CA GLY A 40 7.79 1.02 -12.06
C GLY A 40 8.27 -0.44 -11.94
N THR A 41 7.64 -1.27 -11.11
CA THR A 41 7.96 -2.70 -10.99
C THR A 41 7.03 -3.53 -11.86
N GLN A 42 7.56 -4.33 -12.77
CA GLN A 42 6.76 -5.25 -13.57
C GLN A 42 6.52 -6.56 -12.83
N LEU A 43 5.27 -6.83 -12.49
CA LEU A 43 4.81 -8.10 -11.93
C LEU A 43 4.40 -9.05 -13.05
N LYS A 44 4.84 -10.30 -12.98
CA LYS A 44 4.45 -11.34 -13.95
C LYS A 44 3.03 -11.84 -13.69
N ALA A 45 2.43 -12.51 -14.66
CA ALA A 45 1.22 -13.28 -14.43
C ALA A 45 1.40 -14.29 -13.28
N GLY A 46 0.36 -14.47 -12.48
CA GLY A 46 0.36 -15.39 -11.33
C GLY A 46 -0.50 -14.92 -10.16
N ASP A 47 -0.48 -15.72 -9.09
CA ASP A 47 -1.18 -15.44 -7.85
C ASP A 47 -0.31 -14.66 -6.86
N TYR A 48 -0.88 -13.60 -6.32
CA TYR A 48 -0.30 -12.75 -5.31
C TYR A 48 -1.25 -12.61 -4.12
N LYS A 49 -0.67 -12.29 -2.97
CA LYS A 49 -1.44 -11.78 -1.83
C LYS A 49 -1.28 -10.28 -1.80
N VAL A 50 -2.34 -9.58 -1.45
CA VAL A 50 -2.28 -8.17 -1.14
C VAL A 50 -2.62 -7.94 0.32
N GLN A 51 -1.94 -6.98 0.91
CA GLN A 51 -2.18 -6.56 2.28
C GLN A 51 -2.14 -5.04 2.37
N TRP A 52 -3.03 -4.46 3.15
CA TRP A 52 -3.04 -3.03 3.44
C TRP A 52 -3.51 -2.79 4.86
N ASP A 53 -2.92 -1.80 5.50
CA ASP A 53 -3.23 -1.38 6.85
C ASP A 53 -3.91 -0.01 6.83
N GLY A 54 -4.83 0.19 7.77
CA GLY A 54 -5.57 1.42 7.93
C GLY A 54 -6.94 1.43 7.25
N SER A 55 -7.67 2.50 7.54
CA SER A 55 -8.99 2.82 7.01
C SER A 55 -8.97 4.27 6.53
N GLY A 56 -9.66 4.55 5.44
CA GLY A 56 -9.72 5.89 4.84
C GLY A 56 -8.99 6.03 3.51
N PRO A 57 -8.80 7.26 3.03
CA PRO A 57 -8.40 7.50 1.65
C PRO A 57 -6.94 7.18 1.40
N ASN A 58 -6.04 7.10 2.38
CA ASN A 58 -4.62 6.84 2.11
C ASN A 58 -4.19 5.58 2.84
N VAL A 59 -4.00 4.49 2.10
CA VAL A 59 -3.45 3.22 2.60
C VAL A 59 -2.23 2.82 1.79
N GLU A 60 -1.29 2.11 2.41
CA GLU A 60 -0.19 1.49 1.67
C GLU A 60 -0.61 0.06 1.29
N LEU A 61 -0.65 -0.22 -0.01
CA LEU A 61 -0.87 -1.55 -0.53
C LEU A 61 0.46 -2.25 -0.73
N SER A 62 0.66 -3.36 -0.02
CA SER A 62 1.79 -4.28 -0.25
C SER A 62 1.31 -5.48 -1.05
N ILE A 63 2.02 -5.78 -2.14
CA ILE A 63 1.82 -6.97 -2.97
C ILE A 63 2.89 -7.99 -2.60
N VAL A 64 2.48 -9.21 -2.31
CA VAL A 64 3.29 -10.27 -1.73
C VAL A 64 3.26 -11.51 -2.61
N GLN A 65 4.44 -12.04 -2.95
CA GLN A 65 4.61 -13.32 -3.63
C GLN A 65 5.32 -14.30 -2.68
N GLY A 66 4.64 -15.38 -2.32
CA GLY A 66 5.11 -16.30 -1.28
C GLY A 66 5.25 -15.61 0.08
N LYS A 67 6.48 -15.29 0.47
CA LYS A 67 6.82 -14.57 1.72
C LYS A 67 7.44 -13.20 1.49
N ASN A 68 7.65 -12.80 0.24
CA ASN A 68 8.37 -11.58 -0.12
C ASN A 68 7.40 -10.50 -0.57
N VAL A 69 7.56 -9.28 -0.05
CA VAL A 69 6.89 -8.10 -0.60
C VAL A 69 7.58 -7.76 -1.91
N VAL A 70 6.85 -7.83 -3.02
CA VAL A 70 7.37 -7.60 -4.37
C VAL A 70 7.06 -6.21 -4.91
N ALA A 71 6.04 -5.54 -4.36
CA ALA A 71 5.73 -4.15 -4.66
C ALA A 71 5.00 -3.50 -3.49
N LYS A 72 5.21 -2.19 -3.32
CA LYS A 72 4.45 -1.33 -2.42
C LYS A 72 3.97 -0.12 -3.17
N VAL A 73 2.72 0.25 -2.99
CA VAL A 73 2.14 1.37 -3.71
C VAL A 73 1.07 2.07 -2.88
N PRO A 74 1.00 3.41 -2.89
CA PRO A 74 -0.11 4.12 -2.28
C PRO A 74 -1.43 3.75 -2.98
N ALA A 75 -2.48 3.57 -2.18
CA ALA A 75 -3.82 3.28 -2.65
C ALA A 75 -4.88 3.98 -1.81
N HIS A 76 -6.08 4.07 -2.37
CA HIS A 76 -7.26 4.66 -1.78
C HIS A 76 -8.35 3.60 -1.69
N ILE A 77 -8.99 3.46 -0.53
CA ILE A 77 -10.20 2.67 -0.41
C ILE A 77 -11.34 3.48 -1.02
N VAL A 78 -12.04 2.92 -2.00
CA VAL A 78 -13.20 3.52 -2.65
C VAL A 78 -14.44 2.66 -2.43
N ASP A 79 -15.54 3.30 -2.05
CA ASP A 79 -16.83 2.64 -1.92
C ASP A 79 -17.43 2.38 -3.31
N LEU A 80 -17.98 1.19 -3.49
CA LEU A 80 -18.70 0.78 -4.69
C LEU A 80 -20.21 0.91 -4.45
N SER A 81 -20.94 1.39 -5.47
CA SER A 81 -22.40 1.50 -5.41
C SER A 81 -23.10 0.14 -5.25
N SER A 82 -22.48 -0.94 -5.71
CA SER A 82 -22.92 -2.32 -5.54
C SER A 82 -21.75 -3.24 -5.19
N ALA A 83 -22.05 -4.42 -4.65
CA ALA A 83 -21.02 -5.40 -4.36
C ALA A 83 -20.37 -5.89 -5.66
N ALA A 84 -19.03 -5.98 -5.68
CA ALA A 84 -18.33 -6.49 -6.85
C ALA A 84 -18.74 -7.95 -7.12
N GLN A 85 -18.96 -8.29 -8.39
CA GLN A 85 -19.43 -9.62 -8.80
C GLN A 85 -18.31 -10.67 -8.74
N ASN A 86 -17.06 -10.22 -8.89
CA ASN A 86 -15.87 -11.07 -8.93
C ASN A 86 -14.66 -10.31 -8.36
N ASP A 87 -13.66 -11.08 -7.95
CA ASP A 87 -12.33 -10.55 -7.70
C ASP A 87 -11.70 -10.10 -9.01
N ALA A 88 -11.04 -8.94 -9.03
CA ALA A 88 -10.41 -8.44 -10.24
C ALA A 88 -9.20 -7.54 -9.96
N ALA A 89 -8.13 -7.77 -10.73
CA ALA A 89 -7.10 -6.79 -10.99
C ALA A 89 -7.66 -5.77 -12.00
N VAL A 90 -7.92 -4.55 -11.55
CA VAL A 90 -8.30 -3.45 -12.45
C VAL A 90 -7.02 -2.91 -13.07
N THR A 91 -6.92 -3.01 -14.38
CA THR A 91 -5.73 -2.58 -15.14
C THR A 91 -6.09 -1.45 -16.09
N ARG A 92 -5.13 -0.59 -16.36
CA ARG A 92 -5.16 0.39 -17.43
C ARG A 92 -4.18 -0.05 -18.50
N LYS A 93 -4.59 -0.03 -19.76
CA LYS A 93 -3.69 -0.22 -20.90
C LYS A 93 -3.00 1.11 -21.23
N ASN A 94 -1.69 1.08 -21.37
CA ASN A 94 -0.86 2.22 -21.73
C ASN A 94 -0.68 2.30 -23.25
N ASP A 95 -0.24 3.46 -23.74
CA ASP A 95 -0.03 3.70 -25.18
C ASP A 95 1.08 2.82 -25.79
N ASP A 96 2.05 2.40 -24.98
CA ASP A 96 3.12 1.47 -25.35
C ASP A 96 2.66 -0.01 -25.41
N GLY A 97 1.38 -0.28 -25.13
CA GLY A 97 0.80 -1.61 -25.10
C GLY A 97 0.98 -2.38 -23.79
N SER A 98 1.71 -1.83 -22.81
CA SER A 98 1.83 -2.41 -21.48
C SER A 98 0.56 -2.17 -20.63
N SER A 99 0.39 -2.95 -19.56
CA SER A 99 -0.70 -2.78 -18.60
C SER A 99 -0.16 -2.26 -17.28
N THR A 100 -0.83 -1.29 -16.66
CA THR A 100 -0.55 -0.79 -15.31
C THR A 100 -1.68 -1.18 -14.36
N LEU A 101 -1.36 -1.59 -13.13
CA LEU A 101 -2.36 -1.89 -12.11
C LEU A 101 -2.98 -0.58 -11.64
N ALA A 102 -4.28 -0.42 -11.86
CA ALA A 102 -5.04 0.76 -11.48
C ALA A 102 -5.84 0.54 -10.19
N GLY A 103 -6.10 -0.72 -9.82
CA GLY A 103 -6.84 -1.04 -8.61
C GLY A 103 -7.19 -2.51 -8.44
N LEU A 104 -7.96 -2.80 -7.40
CA LEU A 104 -8.41 -4.14 -7.03
C LEU A 104 -9.88 -4.10 -6.62
N ARG A 105 -10.64 -5.09 -7.07
CA ARG A 105 -12.03 -5.35 -6.64
C ARG A 105 -12.10 -6.69 -5.94
N PHE A 106 -12.99 -6.77 -4.95
CA PHE A 106 -13.15 -7.95 -4.11
C PHE A 106 -14.59 -8.46 -4.17
N GLN A 107 -14.79 -9.72 -4.54
CA GLN A 107 -16.10 -10.33 -4.71
C GLN A 107 -16.96 -10.18 -3.44
N GLY A 108 -18.21 -9.79 -3.63
CA GLY A 108 -19.18 -9.62 -2.54
C GLY A 108 -18.91 -8.42 -1.64
N LYS A 109 -17.83 -7.64 -1.87
CA LYS A 109 -17.52 -6.43 -1.13
C LYS A 109 -18.01 -5.20 -1.88
N LYS A 110 -18.46 -4.19 -1.12
CA LYS A 110 -18.79 -2.85 -1.62
C LYS A 110 -17.60 -1.90 -1.54
N ILE A 111 -16.38 -2.43 -1.57
CA ILE A 111 -15.15 -1.64 -1.54
C ILE A 111 -14.23 -2.10 -2.65
N ALA A 112 -13.40 -1.19 -3.14
CA ALA A 112 -12.27 -1.46 -4.01
C ALA A 112 -11.05 -0.68 -3.52
N LEU A 113 -9.87 -1.13 -3.92
CA LEU A 113 -8.64 -0.33 -3.79
C LEU A 113 -8.36 0.32 -5.13
N GLN A 114 -8.18 1.63 -5.15
CA GLN A 114 -7.68 2.37 -6.28
C GLN A 114 -6.22 2.72 -6.02
N ILE A 115 -5.32 2.36 -6.93
CA ILE A 115 -3.91 2.69 -6.78
C ILE A 115 -3.74 4.16 -7.16
N GLY A 116 -3.13 4.92 -6.24
CA GLY A 116 -2.77 6.30 -6.50
C GLY A 116 -1.71 6.33 -7.58
N GLU A 117 -1.91 7.14 -8.61
CA GLU A 117 -0.84 7.43 -9.56
C GLU A 117 0.29 8.05 -8.77
N SER A 118 1.33 7.28 -8.54
CA SER A 118 2.59 7.86 -8.10
C SER A 118 3.01 8.73 -9.27
N SER A 119 2.86 10.04 -9.09
CA SER A 119 3.20 11.06 -10.07
C SER A 119 4.72 11.11 -10.23
N ASP A 120 5.32 10.02 -10.72
CA ASP A 120 6.63 10.00 -11.38
C ASP A 120 6.44 10.16 -12.90
N GLY A 121 5.54 11.09 -13.23
CA GLY A 121 5.39 11.72 -14.53
C GLY A 121 5.62 13.22 -14.38
N MET A 122 6.71 13.61 -13.70
CA MET A 122 7.19 14.98 -13.74
C MET A 122 7.64 15.26 -15.18
N GLN A 123 6.83 16.03 -15.91
CA GLN A 123 7.34 17.16 -16.67
C GLN A 123 8.43 16.85 -17.72
N ALA A 124 8.04 16.27 -18.86
CA ALA A 124 8.76 16.51 -20.12
C ALA A 124 8.00 17.60 -20.89
N GLY A 125 8.59 18.80 -20.92
CA GLY A 125 7.97 20.00 -21.43
C GLY A 125 7.58 19.95 -22.90
N SER A 126 6.54 20.70 -23.22
CA SER A 126 6.32 21.21 -24.57
C SER A 126 5.84 22.65 -24.44
N SER A 127 6.82 23.55 -24.29
CA SER A 127 6.65 24.95 -24.66
C SER A 127 6.44 24.99 -26.17
N LYS A 128 5.38 25.67 -26.62
CA LYS A 128 5.32 26.24 -27.95
C LYS A 128 4.85 27.68 -27.86
#